data_AF-A0A7J9HG79-F1
#
_entry.id   AF-A0A7J9HG79-F1
#
_cell.length_a   1.000
_cell.length_b   1.000
_cell.length_c   1.000
_cell.angle_alpha   90.00
_cell.angle_beta   90.00
_cell.angle_gamma   90.00
#
_symmetry.space_group_name_H-M   'P 1'
#
loop_
_entity.id
_entity.type
_entity.pdbx_description
1 polymer ?
#
loop_
_entity_poly.entity_id
_entity_poly.type
_entity_poly.pdbx_seq_one_letter_code
_entity_poly.pdbx_strand_id
1 'polypeptide(L)'
;MGASFSALFIDQDGVSSSSPCLGDLPESCVASIIQHLDPPEICKLAKLNRAFSAASWADFVWESKLPPNYHILVHKILGFVPQNLGKRDIYTRLCRPNTFDGGTK
;
A
#
# COMPACT_ATOMS: atom_id res chain seq x y z
N MET A 1 -34.64 15.99 -11.88
CA MET A 1 -33.94 14.71 -11.59
C MET A 1 -33.15 14.92 -10.31
N GLY A 2 -33.71 14.50 -9.16
CA GLY A 2 -33.07 14.63 -7.85
C GLY A 2 -32.29 13.37 -7.53
N ALA A 3 -31.00 13.49 -7.23
CA ALA A 3 -30.16 12.40 -6.79
C ALA A 3 -30.39 12.16 -5.29
N SER A 4 -30.95 11.00 -4.97
CA SER A 4 -31.14 10.54 -3.60
C SER A 4 -29.76 10.25 -2.99
N PHE A 5 -29.30 11.09 -2.06
CA PHE A 5 -28.18 10.79 -1.17
C PHE A 5 -28.74 9.93 -0.03
N SER A 6 -28.52 8.62 -0.08
CA SER A 6 -28.78 7.76 1.07
C SER A 6 -27.59 7.83 2.02
N ALA A 7 -27.65 8.75 2.97
CA ALA A 7 -26.83 8.73 4.17
C ALA A 7 -27.36 7.64 5.10
N LEU A 8 -26.65 6.51 5.19
CA LEU A 8 -26.87 5.56 6.27
C LEU A 8 -26.15 6.07 7.51
N PHE A 9 -26.86 6.87 8.30
CA PHE A 9 -26.55 7.04 9.71
C PHE A 9 -26.94 5.74 10.41
N ILE A 10 -25.95 4.95 10.84
CA ILE A 10 -26.18 3.84 11.75
C ILE A 10 -26.26 4.45 13.15
N ASP A 11 -27.49 4.61 13.63
CA ASP A 11 -27.81 4.64 15.04
C ASP A 11 -28.36 3.26 15.38
N GLN A 12 -27.67 2.50 16.22
CA GLN A 12 -28.24 1.29 16.80
C GLN A 12 -27.61 0.99 18.16
N ASP A 13 -28.20 1.56 19.21
CA ASP A 13 -28.19 0.99 20.55
C ASP A 13 -28.94 -0.36 20.52
N GLY A 14 -28.22 -1.46 20.78
CA GLY A 14 -28.79 -2.81 20.83
C GLY A 14 -27.75 -3.88 20.52
N VAL A 15 -27.42 -4.72 21.52
CA VAL A 15 -26.40 -5.77 21.42
C VAL A 15 -26.74 -6.75 20.29
N SER A 16 -26.17 -6.48 19.13
CA SER A 16 -26.22 -7.33 17.95
C SER A 16 -24.84 -7.94 17.86
N SER A 17 -24.71 -9.25 17.95
CA SER A 17 -23.42 -9.92 17.74
C SER A 17 -23.02 -9.75 16.26
N SER A 18 -22.50 -8.58 15.90
CA SER A 18 -21.91 -8.34 14.60
C SER A 18 -20.72 -9.28 14.48
N SER A 19 -20.74 -10.15 13.49
CA SER A 19 -19.57 -10.96 13.16
C SER A 19 -18.36 -10.03 12.95
N PRO A 20 -17.19 -10.37 13.51
CA PRO A 20 -16.00 -9.54 13.35
C PRO A 20 -15.70 -9.35 11.87
N CYS A 21 -15.50 -8.11 11.46
CA CYS A 21 -15.24 -7.76 10.07
C CYS A 21 -13.75 -7.41 9.87
N LEU A 22 -13.29 -7.48 8.61
CA LEU A 22 -11.92 -7.09 8.26
C LEU A 22 -11.60 -5.61 8.56
N GLY A 23 -12.62 -4.78 8.77
CA GLY A 23 -12.47 -3.39 9.19
C GLY A 23 -12.09 -3.21 10.66
N ASP A 24 -12.34 -4.22 11.50
CA ASP A 24 -12.10 -4.17 12.95
C ASP A 24 -10.65 -4.56 13.31
N LEU A 25 -9.88 -5.07 12.33
CA LEU A 25 -8.49 -5.47 12.53
C LEU A 25 -7.60 -4.23 12.75
N PRO A 26 -6.70 -4.26 13.75
CA PRO A 26 -5.71 -3.20 13.90
C PRO A 26 -4.72 -3.21 12.74
N GLU A 27 -4.17 -2.05 12.43
CA GLU A 27 -3.24 -1.85 11.31
C GLU A 27 -2.06 -2.83 11.35
N SER A 28 -1.51 -3.10 12.53
CA SER A 28 -0.38 -4.03 12.72
C SER A 28 -0.71 -5.47 12.31
N CYS A 29 -1.92 -5.95 12.60
CA CYS A 29 -2.39 -7.26 12.16
C CYS A 29 -2.54 -7.30 10.65
N VAL A 30 -3.17 -6.28 10.06
CA VAL A 30 -3.34 -6.18 8.61
C VAL A 30 -1.99 -6.14 7.90
N ALA A 31 -1.07 -5.34 8.42
CA ALA A 31 0.27 -5.17 7.88
C ALA A 31 1.08 -6.49 7.93
N SER A 32 0.91 -7.30 8.99
CA SER A 32 1.47 -8.65 9.09
C SER A 32 0.87 -9.65 8.09
N ILE A 33 -0.37 -9.46 7.66
CA ILE A 33 -0.99 -10.29 6.61
C ILE A 33 -0.44 -9.86 5.25
N ILE A 34 -0.54 -8.58 4.91
CA ILE A 34 -0.22 -8.09 3.55
C ILE A 34 1.27 -8.17 3.22
N GLN A 35 2.18 -8.22 4.20
CA GLN A 35 3.61 -8.42 3.92
C GLN A 35 3.89 -9.74 3.18
N HIS A 36 3.01 -10.74 3.31
CA HIS A 36 3.16 -12.05 2.65
C HIS A 36 2.56 -12.09 1.25
N LEU A 37 1.95 -11.00 0.77
CA LEU A 37 1.25 -10.95 -0.51
C LEU A 37 2.10 -10.33 -1.61
N ASP A 38 1.72 -10.53 -2.86
CA ASP A 38 2.41 -9.90 -3.97
C ASP A 38 2.05 -8.41 -4.09
N PRO A 39 2.96 -7.55 -4.61
CA PRO A 39 2.70 -6.11 -4.73
C PRO A 39 1.37 -5.73 -5.43
N PRO A 40 0.92 -6.41 -6.50
CA PRO A 40 -0.40 -6.14 -7.08
C PRO A 40 -1.57 -6.47 -6.15
N GLU A 41 -1.44 -7.50 -5.31
CA GLU A 41 -2.46 -7.90 -4.34
C GLU A 41 -2.54 -6.90 -3.18
N ILE A 42 -1.39 -6.44 -2.68
CA ILE A 42 -1.30 -5.37 -1.69
C ILE A 42 -2.08 -4.13 -2.18
N CYS A 43 -1.85 -3.70 -3.41
CA CYS A 43 -2.55 -2.56 -4.02
C CYS A 43 -4.06 -2.78 -4.19
N LYS A 44 -4.52 -4.02 -4.40
CA LYS A 44 -5.95 -4.35 -4.46
C LYS A 44 -6.59 -4.26 -3.07
N LEU A 45 -5.95 -4.85 -2.07
CA LEU A 45 -6.46 -4.86 -0.71
C LEU A 45 -6.44 -3.47 -0.06
N ALA A 46 -5.47 -2.62 -0.40
CA ALA A 46 -5.39 -1.23 0.05
C ALA A 46 -6.65 -0.39 -0.24
N LYS A 47 -7.49 -0.84 -1.19
CA LYS A 47 -8.74 -0.17 -1.58
C LYS A 47 -9.96 -0.60 -0.75
N LEU A 48 -9.84 -1.61 0.10
CA LEU A 48 -10.99 -2.20 0.80
C LEU A 48 -11.44 -1.37 1.99
N ASN A 49 -10.52 -0.93 2.84
CA ASN A 49 -10.83 -0.11 4.02
C ASN A 49 -9.61 0.71 4.48
N ARG A 50 -9.81 1.56 5.49
CA ARG A 50 -8.77 2.45 6.03
C ARG A 50 -7.57 1.71 6.64
N ALA A 51 -7.80 0.58 7.33
CA ALA A 51 -6.73 -0.20 7.95
C ALA A 51 -5.83 -0.86 6.89
N PHE A 52 -6.42 -1.47 5.85
CA PHE A 52 -5.66 -2.00 4.71
C PHE A 52 -4.96 -0.89 3.92
N SER A 53 -5.63 0.25 3.75
CA SER A 53 -5.02 1.41 3.12
C SER A 53 -3.77 1.84 3.90
N ALA A 54 -3.90 2.15 5.20
CA ALA A 54 -2.78 2.58 6.04
C ALA A 54 -1.64 1.55 6.09
N ALA A 55 -1.97 0.28 6.35
CA ALA A 55 -1.00 -0.81 6.38
C ALA A 55 -0.19 -0.94 5.08
N SER A 56 -0.82 -0.69 3.92
CA SER A 56 -0.15 -0.76 2.62
C SER A 56 0.94 0.31 2.40
N TRP A 57 1.02 1.34 3.26
CA TRP A 57 2.09 2.34 3.21
C TRP A 57 3.28 2.00 4.09
N ALA A 58 3.17 1.02 4.98
CA ALA A 58 4.22 0.71 5.95
C ALA A 58 5.49 0.17 5.27
N ASP A 59 6.65 0.71 5.64
CA ASP A 59 7.93 0.35 4.99
C ASP A 59 8.28 -1.13 5.12
N PHE A 60 7.98 -1.76 6.25
CA PHE A 60 8.30 -3.18 6.47
C PHE A 60 7.56 -4.11 5.49
N VAL A 61 6.35 -3.73 5.04
CA VAL A 61 5.59 -4.47 4.04
C VAL A 61 6.37 -4.51 2.72
N TRP A 62 6.96 -3.37 2.35
CA TRP A 62 7.69 -3.21 1.09
C TRP A 62 9.15 -3.63 1.15
N GLU A 63 9.75 -3.68 2.34
CA GLU A 63 11.10 -4.19 2.55
C GLU A 63 11.28 -5.60 2.01
N SER A 64 10.32 -6.49 2.29
CA SER A 64 10.31 -7.87 1.78
C SER A 64 10.15 -7.97 0.25
N LYS A 65 9.70 -6.89 -0.40
CA LYS A 65 9.44 -6.82 -1.84
C LYS A 65 10.59 -6.19 -2.62
N LEU A 66 11.57 -5.62 -1.92
CA LEU A 66 12.74 -5.02 -2.54
C LEU A 66 13.86 -6.03 -2.70
N PRO A 67 14.65 -5.95 -3.79
CA PRO A 67 15.84 -6.77 -3.92
C PRO A 67 16.89 -6.32 -2.89
N PRO A 68 17.74 -7.22 -2.35
CA PRO A 68 18.72 -6.88 -1.31
C PRO A 68 19.69 -5.75 -1.68
N ASN A 69 19.93 -5.56 -2.98
CA ASN A 69 20.81 -4.51 -3.52
C ASN A 69 20.05 -3.23 -3.96
N TYR A 70 18.82 -3.02 -3.50
CA TYR A 70 17.99 -1.88 -3.93
C TYR A 70 18.68 -0.52 -3.75
N HIS A 71 19.48 -0.33 -2.70
CA HIS A 71 20.23 0.91 -2.48
C HIS A 71 21.18 1.24 -3.64
N ILE A 72 21.85 0.23 -4.18
CA ILE A 72 22.76 0.39 -5.33
C ILE A 72 21.96 0.72 -6.59
N LEU A 73 20.83 0.04 -6.79
CA LEU A 73 19.95 0.28 -7.94
C LEU A 73 19.37 1.71 -7.91
N VAL A 74 18.89 2.15 -6.76
CA VAL A 74 18.36 3.51 -6.55
C VAL A 74 19.44 4.54 -6.85
N HIS A 75 20.64 4.37 -6.30
CA HIS A 75 21.76 5.28 -6.56
C HIS A 75 22.11 5.35 -8.05
N LYS A 76 22.12 4.21 -8.75
CA LYS A 76 22.41 4.17 -10.21
C LYS A 76 21.32 4.83 -11.05
N ILE A 77 20.04 4.64 -10.70
CA ILE A 77 18.91 5.12 -11.51
C ILE A 77 18.59 6.60 -11.22
N LEU A 78 18.69 7.04 -9.96
CA LEU A 78 18.34 8.39 -9.55
C LEU A 78 19.54 9.33 -9.44
N GLY A 79 20.77 8.80 -9.46
CA GLY A 79 22.00 9.57 -9.24
C GLY A 79 22.22 10.02 -7.79
N PHE A 80 21.24 9.83 -6.91
CA PHE A 80 21.32 10.06 -5.47
C PHE A 80 20.32 9.17 -4.72
N VAL A 81 20.58 8.91 -3.43
CA VAL A 81 19.62 8.22 -2.56
C VAL A 81 18.88 9.29 -1.75
N PRO A 82 17.57 9.53 -2.00
CA PRO A 82 16.83 10.49 -1.20
C PRO A 82 16.69 9.94 0.23
N GLN A 83 17.12 10.73 1.22
CA GLN A 83 17.12 10.32 2.64
C GLN A 83 15.71 10.05 3.21
N ASN A 84 14.65 10.51 2.55
CA ASN A 84 13.26 10.40 3.01
C ASN A 84 12.34 9.62 2.04
N LEU A 85 12.90 8.76 1.18
CA LEU A 85 12.07 7.97 0.27
C LEU A 85 11.59 6.69 0.96
N GLY A 86 10.28 6.51 1.08
CA GLY A 86 9.69 5.27 1.61
C GLY A 86 9.99 4.06 0.72
N LYS A 87 10.01 2.86 1.29
CA LYS A 87 10.36 1.60 0.59
C LYS A 87 9.38 1.28 -0.54
N ARG A 88 8.11 1.63 -0.37
CA ARG A 88 7.12 1.54 -1.44
C ARG A 88 7.46 2.43 -2.63
N ASP A 89 7.90 3.65 -2.37
CA ASP A 89 8.20 4.61 -3.43
C ASP A 89 9.47 4.20 -4.17
N ILE A 90 10.44 3.62 -3.46
CA ILE A 90 11.59 2.92 -4.05
C ILE A 90 11.12 1.82 -4.98
N TYR A 91 10.27 0.90 -4.50
CA TYR A 91 9.73 -0.20 -5.31
C TYR A 91 9.06 0.35 -6.58
N THR A 92 8.20 1.35 -6.41
CA THR A 92 7.46 1.98 -7.51
C THR A 92 8.40 2.58 -8.55
N ARG A 93 9.52 3.19 -8.12
CA ARG A 93 10.52 3.74 -9.02
C ARG A 93 11.29 2.65 -9.77
N LEU A 94 11.67 1.57 -9.07
CA LEU A 94 12.40 0.44 -9.67
C LEU A 94 11.56 -0.31 -10.70
N CYS A 95 10.24 -0.38 -10.51
CA CYS A 95 9.33 -1.00 -11.48
C CYS A 95 9.06 -0.15 -12.73
N ARG A 96 9.46 1.12 -12.76
CA ARG A 96 9.32 1.93 -13.97
C ARG A 96 10.34 1.45 -15.02
N PRO A 97 9.97 1.46 -16.32
CA PRO A 97 10.91 1.16 -17.38
C PRO A 97 12.12 2.10 -17.30
N ASN A 98 13.33 1.52 -17.22
CA ASN A 98 14.56 2.28 -17.32
C ASN A 98 14.94 2.37 -18.79
N THR A 99 14.88 3.57 -19.38
CA THR A 99 15.38 3.80 -20.73
C THR A 99 16.90 3.88 -20.69
N PHE A 100 17.58 2.82 -21.15
CA PHE A 100 19.04 2.81 -21.26
C PHE A 100 19.58 3.83 -22.28
N ASP A 101 18.74 4.24 -23.23
CA ASP A 101 19.09 5.14 -24.32
C ASP A 101 18.77 6.62 -24.02
N GLY A 102 18.67 7.03 -22.75
CA GLY A 102 18.38 8.43 -22.40
C GLY A 102 17.03 8.97 -22.93
N GLY A 103 16.14 8.10 -23.43
CA GLY A 103 14.86 8.49 -24.01
C GLY A 103 14.90 8.91 -25.48
N THR A 104 15.93 8.56 -26.26
CA THR A 104 16.04 8.90 -27.69
C THR A 104 15.29 7.96 -28.65
N LYS A 105 14.24 7.27 -28.18
CA LYS A 105 13.35 6.45 -29.02
C LYS A 105 11.90 6.85 -28.83
#